data_AF-A0A6L8EW27-F1
#
_entry.id   AF-A0A6L8EW27-F1
#
_cell.length_a   1.000
_cell.length_b   1.000
_cell.length_c   1.000
_cell.angle_alpha   90.00
_cell.angle_beta   90.00
_cell.angle_gamma   90.00
#
_symmetry.space_group_name_H-M   'P 1'
#
loop_
_entity.id
_entity.type
_entity.pdbx_description
1 polymer ?
#
loop_
_entity_poly.entity_id
_entity_poly.type
_entity_poly.pdbx_seq_one_letter_code
_entity_poly.pdbx_strand_id
1 'polypeptide(L)' 'MKKIKPKILHPGSRIAAISLSWGGPGTVPDRYEIGKRQFEEEFDVTVVETAHALRDADWLAKNPEARADDMSFESSS' A
#
# COMPACT_ATOMS: atom_id res chain seq x y z
N MET A 1 20.53 -4.90 20.10
CA MET A 1 20.49 -4.38 18.71
C MET A 1 19.98 -2.94 18.72
N LYS A 2 20.62 -2.04 17.96
CA LYS A 2 20.18 -0.64 17.79
C LYS A 2 19.09 -0.60 16.71
N LYS A 3 17.88 -0.14 17.06
CA LYS A 3 16.77 0.02 16.11
C LYS A 3 16.95 1.34 15.34
N ILE A 4 16.63 1.33 14.04
CA ILE A 4 16.60 2.55 13.22
C ILE A 4 15.24 3.22 13.44
N LYS A 5 15.24 4.53 13.72
CA LYS A 5 14.00 5.31 13.83
C LYS A 5 13.63 5.82 12.42
N PRO A 6 12.41 5.55 11.92
CA PRO A 6 11.98 6.09 10.65
C PRO A 6 11.84 7.62 10.71
N LYS A 7 11.92 8.27 9.55
CA LYS A 7 11.62 9.69 9.42
C LYS A 7 10.12 9.90 9.66
N ILE A 8 9.77 11.09 10.16
CA ILE A 8 8.37 11.49 10.29
C ILE A 8 7.78 11.75 8.90
N LEU A 9 6.47 11.55 8.77
CA LEU A 9 5.73 11.92 7.57
C LEU A 9 5.40 13.41 7.59
N HIS A 10 5.35 14.00 6.40
CA HIS A 10 5.00 15.41 6.20
C HIS A 10 3.92 15.52 5.11
N PRO A 11 3.13 16.61 5.11
CA PRO A 11 2.35 17.00 3.94
C PRO A 11 3.19 16.95 2.66
N GLY A 12 2.63 16.42 1.58
CA GLY A 12 3.30 16.08 0.32
C GLY A 12 4.04 14.73 0.28
N SER A 13 4.02 13.94 1.37
CA SER A 13 4.67 12.63 1.37
C SER A 13 3.94 11.61 0.49
N ARG A 14 4.70 10.69 -0.11
CA ARG A 14 4.16 9.53 -0.84
C ARG A 14 4.12 8.30 0.07
N ILE A 15 3.01 7.58 0.06
CA ILE A 15 2.75 6.41 0.90
C ILE A 15 2.44 5.22 0.01
N ALA A 16 3.21 4.13 0.12
CA ALA A 16 2.92 2.91 -0.62
C ALA A 16 1.77 2.13 0.06
N ALA A 17 0.75 1.75 -0.70
CA ALA A 17 -0.29 0.83 -0.27
C ALA A 17 0.07 -0.60 -0.73
N ILE A 18 0.15 -1.55 0.21
CA ILE A 18 0.59 -2.93 -0.04
C ILE A 18 -0.36 -3.94 0.64
N SER A 19 -0.69 -5.04 -0.04
CA SER A 19 -1.55 -6.12 0.47
C SER A 19 -0.73 -7.36 0.89
N LEU A 20 -0.07 -7.31 2.06
CA LEU A 20 0.79 -8.41 2.55
C LEU A 20 0.03 -9.60 3.15
N SER A 21 -1.23 -9.42 3.51
CA SER A 21 -2.06 -10.46 4.13
C SER A 21 -3.17 -10.89 3.16
N TRP A 22 -4.35 -10.32 3.30
CA TRP A 22 -5.49 -10.60 2.42
C TRP A 22 -5.62 -9.49 1.36
N GLY A 23 -5.88 -9.89 0.11
CA GLY A 23 -6.16 -8.98 -1.02
C GLY A 23 -7.50 -8.26 -0.96
N GLY A 24 -8.01 -7.99 0.24
CA GLY A 24 -9.29 -7.32 0.47
C GLY A 24 -9.47 -6.01 -0.31
N PRO A 25 -8.45 -5.14 -0.44
CA PRO A 25 -8.55 -3.95 -1.29
C PRO A 25 -8.97 -4.23 -2.73
N GLY A 26 -8.53 -5.34 -3.33
CA GLY A 26 -8.95 -5.76 -4.67
C GLY A 26 -10.35 -6.39 -4.73
N THR A 27 -10.84 -6.95 -3.62
CA THR A 27 -12.19 -7.54 -3.54
C THR A 27 -13.30 -6.50 -3.32
N VAL A 28 -12.99 -5.42 -2.61
CA VAL A 28 -13.94 -4.33 -2.30
C VAL A 28 -13.36 -2.96 -2.71
N PRO A 29 -13.18 -2.71 -4.02
CA PRO A 29 -12.47 -1.53 -4.52
C PRO A 29 -13.09 -0.21 -4.05
N ASP A 30 -14.43 -0.11 -4.00
CA ASP A 30 -15.10 1.11 -3.51
C ASP A 30 -14.73 1.47 -2.07
N ARG A 31 -14.52 0.45 -1.21
CA ARG A 31 -14.11 0.68 0.18
C ARG A 31 -12.65 1.12 0.25
N TYR A 32 -11.80 0.58 -0.62
CA TYR A 32 -10.42 1.01 -0.74
C TYR A 32 -10.33 2.47 -1.19
N GLU A 33 -11.04 2.85 -2.26
CA GLU A 33 -11.02 4.21 -2.82
C GLU A 33 -11.52 5.26 -1.82
N ILE A 34 -12.59 4.95 -1.07
CA ILE A 34 -13.08 5.85 -0.01
C ILE A 34 -12.01 6.05 1.07
N GLY A 35 -11.37 4.96 1.52
CA GLY A 35 -10.31 5.02 2.53
C GLY A 35 -9.07 5.76 2.04
N LYS A 36 -8.65 5.51 0.80
CA LYS A 36 -7.56 6.21 0.13
C LYS A 36 -7.83 7.71 0.10
N ARG A 37 -8.98 8.12 -0.43
CA ARG A 37 -9.37 9.52 -0.52
C ARG A 37 -9.39 10.21 0.84
N GLN A 38 -10.01 9.58 1.85
CA GLN A 38 -10.03 10.14 3.21
C GLN A 38 -8.62 10.33 3.77
N PHE A 39 -7.72 9.36 3.55
CA PHE A 39 -6.36 9.41 4.04
C PHE A 39 -5.52 10.48 3.33
N GLU A 40 -5.66 10.61 2.01
CA GLU A 40 -4.99 11.65 1.22
C GLU A 40 -5.47 13.05 1.63
N GLU A 41 -6.79 13.27 1.78
CA GLU A 41 -7.38 14.56 2.15
C GLU A 41 -7.03 14.99 3.59
N GLU A 42 -7.05 14.06 4.55
CA GLU A 42 -6.80 14.38 5.97
C GLU A 42 -5.32 14.68 6.26
N PHE A 43 -4.40 13.97 5.60
CA PHE A 43 -2.97 14.06 5.89
C PHE A 43 -2.15 14.83 4.85
N ASP A 44 -2.79 15.30 3.77
CA ASP A 44 -2.15 15.92 2.61
C ASP A 44 -1.01 15.04 2.07
N VAL A 45 -1.32 13.79 1.75
CA VAL A 45 -0.35 12.80 1.24
C VAL A 45 -0.83 12.21 -0.08
N THR A 46 0.07 11.55 -0.81
CA THR A 46 -0.28 10.78 -2.01
C THR A 46 -0.11 9.29 -1.74
N VAL A 47 -1.18 8.53 -1.86
CA VAL A 47 -1.14 7.07 -1.77
C VAL A 47 -0.83 6.48 -3.14
N VAL A 48 0.18 5.62 -3.20
CA VAL A 48 0.63 4.94 -4.41
C VAL A 48 0.44 3.45 -4.23
N GLU A 49 -0.42 2.84 -5.03
CA GLU A 49 -0.59 1.40 -5.10
C GLU A 49 0.65 0.72 -5.67
N THR A 50 1.12 -0.32 -5.00
CA THR A 50 2.12 -1.22 -5.58
C THR A 50 1.49 -2.12 -6.64
N ALA A 51 2.32 -2.77 -7.46
CA ALA A 51 1.90 -3.53 -8.63
C ALA A 51 0.83 -4.59 -8.32
N HIS A 52 0.84 -5.15 -7.11
CA HIS A 52 -0.09 -6.19 -6.69
C HIS A 52 -1.06 -5.77 -5.57
N ALA A 53 -1.04 -4.50 -5.14
CA ALA A 53 -1.82 -4.00 -4.00
C ALA A 53 -3.33 -4.30 -4.11
N LEU A 54 -3.88 -4.16 -5.32
CA LEU A 54 -5.30 -4.32 -5.61
C LEU A 54 -5.62 -5.58 -6.42
N ARG A 55 -4.70 -6.56 -6.44
CA ARG A 55 -4.97 -7.84 -7.13
C ARG A 55 -6.08 -8.61 -6.42
N ASP A 56 -6.72 -9.49 -7.20
CA ASP A 56 -7.72 -10.42 -6.68
C ASP A 56 -7.18 -11.20 -5.46
N ALA A 57 -8.04 -11.38 -4.46
CA ALA A 57 -7.63 -11.96 -3.19
C ALA A 57 -7.23 -13.44 -3.30
N ASP A 58 -7.94 -14.22 -4.12
CA ASP A 58 -7.61 -15.63 -4.33
C ASP A 58 -6.30 -15.77 -5.12
N TRP A 59 -6.04 -14.85 -6.05
CA TRP A 59 -4.76 -14.77 -6.74
C TRP A 59 -3.64 -14.40 -5.76
N LEU A 60 -3.76 -13.35 -4.96
CA LEU A 60 -2.73 -12.94 -3.99
C LEU A 60 -2.42 -14.02 -2.95
N ALA A 61 -3.43 -14.77 -2.52
CA ALA A 61 -3.24 -15.91 -1.61
C ALA A 61 -2.37 -17.01 -2.23
N LYS A 62 -2.48 -17.23 -3.55
CA LYS A 62 -1.72 -18.23 -4.30
C LYS A 62 -0.34 -17.76 -4.76
N ASN A 63 -0.06 -16.46 -4.73
CA ASN A 63 1.19 -15.86 -5.21
C ASN A 63 1.90 -15.09 -4.06
N PRO A 64 2.46 -15.78 -3.05
CA PRO A 64 3.18 -15.14 -1.95
C PRO A 64 4.40 -14.33 -2.39
N GLU A 65 5.06 -14.71 -3.48
CA GLU A 65 6.17 -13.98 -4.10
C GLU A 65 5.75 -12.59 -4.57
N ALA A 66 4.57 -12.43 -5.15
CA ALA A 66 4.05 -11.13 -5.56
C ALA A 66 3.85 -10.17 -4.38
N ARG A 67 3.49 -10.72 -3.20
CA ARG A 67 3.40 -9.92 -1.95
C ARG A 67 4.79 -9.49 -1.46
N ALA A 68 5.79 -10.35 -1.61
CA ALA A 68 7.18 -10.03 -1.24
C ALA A 68 7.79 -8.99 -2.19
N ASP A 69 7.46 -9.05 -3.49
CA ASP A 69 7.88 -8.07 -4.48
C ASP A 69 7.34 -6.68 -4.14
N ASP A 70 6.06 -6.58 -3.76
CA ASP A 70 5.47 -5.31 -3.32
C ASP A 70 6.10 -4.76 -2.03
N MET A 71 6.63 -5.61 -1.13
CA MET A 71 7.36 -5.14 0.05
C MET A 71 8.68 -4.45 -0.31
N SER A 72 9.29 -4.88 -1.43
CA SER A 72 10.54 -4.31 -1.93
C SER A 72 10.30 -3.15 -2.90
N PHE A 73 9.05 -2.68 -3.00
CA PHE A 73 8.67 -1.59 -3.88
C PHE A 73 9.43 -0.30 -3.57
N GLU A 74 9.97 0.32 -4.61
CA GLU A 74 10.54 1.64 -4.57
C GLU A 74 9.79 2.52 -5.57
N SER A 75 9.13 3.57 -5.09
CA SER A 75 8.47 4.51 -5.98
C SER A 75 9.53 5.31 -6.73
N SER A 76 9.63 5.11 -8.05
CA SER A 76 10.47 5.97 -8.88
C SER A 76 10.09 7.44 -8.66
N SER A 77 11.12 8.26 -8.44
CA SER A 77 11.03 9.68 -8.05
C SER A 77 10.25 10.51 -9.04
#